data_AF-Q0RWH2-F1
#
_entry.id   AF-Q0RWH2-F1
#
_cell.length_a   1.000
_cell.length_b   1.000
_cell.length_c   1.000
_cell.angle_alpha   90.00
_cell.angle_beta   90.00
_cell.angle_gamma   90.00
#
_symmetry.space_group_name_H-M   'P 1'
#
loop_
_entity.id
_entity.type
_entity.pdbx_description
1 polymer ?
#
loop_
_entity_poly.entity_id
_entity_poly.type
_entity_poly.pdbx_seq_one_letter_code
_entity_poly.pdbx_strand_id
1 'polypeptide(L)'
;MTLDWDNVLEKYRDGAEIDSLPGAATLSVSGADQEKIYVKHRLWKDSLSRTNLERAIEMVSAGTMTRIAADFIDQYRTIIADERPTTAATVLKDLGYLD
;
A
#
# COMPACT_ATOMS: atom_id res chain seq x y z
N MET A 1 6.81 7.20 -12.62
CA MET A 1 7.22 6.59 -11.33
C MET A 1 6.73 5.17 -11.34
N THR A 2 7.60 4.22 -11.02
CA THR A 2 7.27 2.79 -10.92
C THR A 2 7.49 2.37 -9.47
N LEU A 3 6.71 1.40 -9.01
CA LEU A 3 6.87 0.84 -7.67
C LEU A 3 8.17 0.02 -7.64
N ASP A 4 9.09 0.38 -6.75
CA ASP A 4 10.36 -0.30 -6.61
C ASP A 4 10.17 -1.53 -5.72
N TRP A 5 9.80 -2.64 -6.35
CA TRP A 5 9.43 -3.85 -5.61
C TRP A 5 10.60 -4.47 -4.85
N ASP A 6 11.84 -4.22 -5.29
CA ASP A 6 13.03 -4.69 -4.59
C ASP A 6 13.14 -3.99 -3.23
N ASN A 7 12.96 -2.67 -3.19
CA ASN A 7 12.87 -1.91 -1.94
C ASN A 7 11.71 -2.38 -1.05
N VAL A 8 10.53 -2.65 -1.62
CA VAL A 8 9.39 -3.22 -0.88
C VAL A 8 9.78 -4.53 -0.20
N LEU A 9 10.45 -5.43 -0.93
CA LEU A 9 10.93 -6.69 -0.38
C LEU A 9 11.99 -6.46 0.69
N GLU A 10 12.99 -5.62 0.46
CA GLU A 10 14.02 -5.32 1.46
C GLU A 10 13.43 -4.74 2.76
N LYS A 11 12.43 -3.87 2.65
CA LYS A 11 11.79 -3.22 3.80
C LYS A 11 10.84 -4.16 4.55
N TYR A 12 10.14 -5.04 3.86
CA TYR A 12 9.03 -5.81 4.43
C TYR A 12 9.22 -7.33 4.50
N ARG A 13 10.27 -7.90 3.91
CA ARG A 13 10.51 -9.36 3.88
C ARG A 13 10.56 -9.96 5.28
N ASP A 14 11.24 -9.31 6.22
CA ASP A 14 11.36 -9.75 7.63
C ASP A 14 10.21 -9.26 8.52
N GLY A 15 9.22 -8.57 7.93
CA GLY A 15 8.12 -7.92 8.62
C GLY A 15 8.48 -6.52 9.12
N ALA A 16 7.49 -5.63 9.15
CA ALA A 16 7.65 -4.26 9.60
C ALA A 16 6.38 -3.77 10.31
N GLU A 17 6.52 -2.89 11.29
CA GLU A 17 5.40 -2.12 11.81
C GLU A 17 5.39 -0.74 11.15
N ILE A 18 4.24 -0.38 10.59
CA ILE A 18 4.03 0.90 9.92
C ILE A 18 2.95 1.67 10.67
N ASP A 19 3.27 2.93 10.97
CA ASP A 19 2.30 3.87 11.52
C ASP A 19 1.21 4.11 10.48
N SER A 20 -0.01 3.78 10.86
CA SER A 20 -1.15 3.97 9.99
C SER A 20 -1.48 5.45 9.83
N LEU A 21 -2.23 5.77 8.79
CA LEU A 21 -2.75 7.13 8.57
C LEU A 21 -3.45 7.68 9.83
N PRO A 22 -3.49 9.01 10.03
CA PRO A 22 -4.07 9.62 11.22
C PRO A 22 -5.49 9.10 11.48
N GLY A 23 -5.69 8.44 12.63
CA GLY A 23 -6.97 7.85 13.04
C GLY A 23 -7.16 6.36 12.71
N ALA A 24 -6.18 5.71 12.07
CA ALA A 24 -6.16 4.27 11.86
C ALA A 24 -5.22 3.56 12.85
N ALA A 25 -5.55 2.31 13.20
CA ALA A 25 -4.75 1.49 14.11
C ALA A 25 -3.47 0.99 13.43
N THR A 26 -2.39 0.85 14.19
CA THR A 26 -1.05 0.42 13.71
C THR A 26 -1.15 -0.84 12.86
N LEU A 27 -0.57 -0.78 11.66
CA LEU A 27 -0.59 -1.88 10.70
C LEU A 27 0.75 -2.62 10.76
N SER A 28 0.72 -3.93 10.86
CA SER A 28 1.93 -4.75 10.84
C SER A 28 2.05 -5.49 9.51
N VAL A 29 3.09 -5.22 8.74
CA VAL A 29 3.47 -6.04 7.60
C VAL A 29 4.11 -7.31 8.13
N SER A 30 3.58 -8.48 7.76
CA SER A 30 4.08 -9.78 8.21
C SER A 30 5.17 -10.34 7.32
N GLY A 31 5.26 -9.84 6.09
CA GLY A 31 6.15 -10.33 5.04
C GLY A 31 5.76 -9.74 3.70
N ALA A 32 6.66 -9.81 2.73
CA ALA A 32 6.37 -9.51 1.33
C ALA A 32 7.06 -10.55 0.44
N ASP A 33 6.35 -10.98 -0.60
CA ASP A 33 6.82 -11.87 -1.65
C ASP A 33 6.87 -11.13 -3.00
N GLN A 34 7.32 -11.80 -4.05
CA GLN A 34 7.41 -11.21 -5.40
C GLN A 34 6.05 -10.81 -6.00
N GLU A 35 4.94 -11.33 -5.45
CA GLU A 35 3.59 -11.11 -5.97
C GLU A 35 2.69 -10.26 -5.06
N LYS A 36 2.96 -10.19 -3.75
CA LYS A 36 2.09 -9.51 -2.79
C LYS A 36 2.78 -9.20 -1.46
N ILE A 37 2.23 -8.21 -0.76
CA ILE A 37 2.61 -7.82 0.60
C ILE A 37 1.57 -8.40 1.57
N TYR A 38 2.00 -9.11 2.61
CA TYR A 38 1.12 -9.65 3.63
C TYR A 38 1.04 -8.71 4.80
N VAL A 39 -0.16 -8.33 5.15
CA VAL A 39 -0.42 -7.45 6.27
C VAL A 39 -1.23 -8.19 7.32
N LYS A 40 -0.94 -7.90 8.58
CA LYS A 40 -1.71 -8.37 9.72
C LYS A 40 -2.05 -7.19 10.60
N HIS A 41 -3.22 -7.29 11.17
CA HIS A 41 -3.65 -6.51 12.30
C HIS A 41 -4.02 -7.46 13.43
N ARG A 42 -4.24 -6.94 14.63
CA ARG A 42 -4.53 -7.75 15.84
C ARG A 42 -5.68 -8.76 15.68
N LEU A 43 -6.65 -8.49 14.80
CA LEU A 43 -7.86 -9.29 14.62
C LEU A 43 -8.04 -9.86 13.21
N TRP A 44 -7.18 -9.49 12.25
CA TRP A 44 -7.35 -9.89 10.85
C TRP A 44 -6.00 -9.97 10.13
N LYS A 45 -5.96 -10.74 9.05
CA LYS A 45 -4.82 -10.84 8.13
C LYS A 45 -5.31 -10.65 6.72
N ASP A 46 -4.52 -9.98 5.90
CA ASP A 46 -4.88 -9.61 4.54
C ASP A 46 -3.62 -9.51 3.67
N SER A 47 -3.79 -9.26 2.38
CA SER A 47 -2.65 -9.12 1.47
C SER A 47 -2.93 -8.11 0.37
N LEU A 48 -1.91 -7.33 0.01
CA LEU A 48 -1.95 -6.37 -1.07
C LEU A 48 -1.22 -6.92 -2.29
N SER A 49 -1.90 -6.96 -3.42
CA SER A 49 -1.37 -7.50 -4.67
C SER A 49 -0.40 -6.52 -5.32
N ARG A 50 0.78 -7.01 -5.73
CA ARG A 50 1.78 -6.24 -6.46
C ARG A 50 1.19 -5.52 -7.66
N THR A 51 0.47 -6.26 -8.50
CA THR A 51 -0.11 -5.75 -9.75
C THR A 51 -1.02 -4.54 -9.53
N ASN A 52 -1.76 -4.55 -8.41
CA ASN A 52 -2.70 -3.48 -8.10
C ASN A 52 -1.99 -2.25 -7.52
N LEU A 53 -0.95 -2.47 -6.70
CA LEU A 53 -0.08 -1.39 -6.22
C LEU A 53 0.70 -0.74 -7.37
N GLU A 54 1.27 -1.53 -8.27
CA GLU A 54 1.96 -1.05 -9.47
C GLU A 54 1.02 -0.22 -10.33
N ARG A 55 -0.18 -0.74 -10.64
CA ARG A 55 -1.19 0.02 -11.39
C ARG A 55 -1.57 1.34 -10.73
N ALA A 56 -1.75 1.35 -9.41
CA ALA A 56 -2.10 2.56 -8.71
C ALA A 56 -0.98 3.61 -8.80
N ILE A 57 0.28 3.19 -8.66
CA ILE A 57 1.44 4.08 -8.84
C ILE A 57 1.59 4.56 -10.27
N GLU A 58 1.31 3.72 -11.27
CA GLU A 58 1.27 4.14 -12.67
C GLU A 58 0.22 5.23 -12.90
N MET A 59 -0.99 5.08 -12.34
CA MET A 59 -2.06 6.08 -12.46
C MET A 59 -1.74 7.38 -11.72
N VAL A 60 -1.11 7.30 -10.55
CA VAL A 60 -0.60 8.46 -9.82
C VAL A 60 0.47 9.17 -10.65
N SER A 61 1.37 8.41 -11.28
CA SER A 61 2.40 8.96 -12.14
C SER A 61 1.85 9.56 -13.44
N ALA A 62 0.75 9.04 -13.96
CA ALA A 62 0.05 9.57 -15.13
C ALA A 62 -0.75 10.84 -14.81
N GLY A 63 -0.91 11.19 -13.53
CA GLY A 63 -1.72 12.33 -13.07
C GLY A 63 -3.22 12.04 -13.05
N THR A 64 -3.62 10.78 -13.21
CA THR A 64 -5.03 10.35 -13.15
C THR A 64 -5.50 10.13 -11.72
N MET A 65 -4.58 9.72 -10.83
CA MET A 65 -4.83 9.58 -9.39
C MET A 65 -4.05 10.61 -8.57
N THR A 66 -4.58 10.95 -7.41
CA THR A 66 -3.97 11.86 -6.45
C THR A 66 -2.78 11.22 -5.72
N ARG A 67 -1.85 12.07 -5.26
CA ARG A 67 -0.78 11.66 -4.35
C ARG A 67 -1.19 11.76 -2.88
N ILE A 68 -2.33 12.39 -2.59
CA ILE A 68 -2.81 12.62 -1.23
C ILE A 68 -3.41 11.32 -0.70
N ALA A 69 -2.81 10.74 0.35
CA ALA A 69 -3.20 9.41 0.83
C ALA A 69 -4.69 9.28 1.16
N ALA A 70 -5.32 10.33 1.71
CA ALA A 70 -6.74 10.31 2.05
C ALA A 70 -7.67 10.18 0.83
N ASP A 71 -7.40 10.91 -0.24
CA ASP A 71 -8.20 10.91 -1.47
C ASP A 71 -7.85 9.69 -2.35
N PHE A 72 -6.59 9.23 -2.29
CA PHE A 72 -6.12 8.02 -2.95
C PHE A 72 -6.91 6.78 -2.51
N ILE A 73 -7.30 6.69 -1.24
CA ILE A 73 -8.10 5.56 -0.72
C ILE A 73 -9.41 5.41 -1.50
N ASP A 74 -10.12 6.52 -1.76
CA ASP A 74 -11.41 6.48 -2.45
C ASP A 74 -11.26 6.20 -3.95
N GLN A 75 -10.19 6.71 -4.56
CA GLN A 75 -9.86 6.40 -5.95
C GLN A 75 -9.42 4.94 -6.12
N TYR A 76 -8.62 4.40 -5.19
CA TYR A 76 -8.11 3.02 -5.26
C TYR A 76 -9.24 1.99 -5.22
N ARG A 77 -10.19 2.13 -4.28
CA ARG A 77 -11.37 1.24 -4.19
C ARG A 77 -12.26 1.29 -5.42
N THR A 78 -12.29 2.44 -6.10
CA THR A 78 -13.19 2.68 -7.25
C THR A 78 -12.55 2.21 -8.56
N ILE A 79 -11.26 2.43 -8.73
CA ILE A 79 -10.56 2.29 -10.03
C ILE A 79 -9.70 1.03 -10.07
N ILE A 80 -9.07 0.66 -8.95
CA ILE A 80 -8.08 -0.42 -8.89
C ILE A 80 -8.71 -1.69 -8.31
N ALA A 81 -9.01 -1.68 -7.01
CA ALA A 81 -9.54 -2.82 -6.28
C ALA A 81 -10.07 -2.39 -4.91
N ASP A 82 -11.13 -3.04 -4.41
CA ASP A 82 -11.59 -2.90 -3.03
C ASP A 82 -10.74 -3.74 -2.04
N GLU A 83 -9.46 -3.98 -2.38
CA GLU A 83 -8.52 -4.66 -1.48
C GLU A 83 -7.93 -3.63 -0.51
N ARG A 84 -8.50 -3.55 0.71
CA ARG A 84 -7.97 -2.74 1.82
C ARG A 84 -7.33 -1.41 1.38
N PRO A 85 -8.08 -0.50 0.74
CA PRO A 85 -7.53 0.71 0.13
C PRO A 85 -6.76 1.60 1.14
N THR A 86 -7.21 1.64 2.40
CA THR A 86 -6.52 2.32 3.50
C THR A 86 -5.13 1.73 3.79
N THR A 87 -5.00 0.41 3.73
CA THR A 87 -3.74 -0.30 3.91
C THR A 87 -2.81 -0.03 2.74
N ALA A 88 -3.31 -0.10 1.50
CA ALA A 88 -2.53 0.23 0.31
C ALA A 88 -1.99 1.66 0.37
N ALA A 89 -2.84 2.63 0.72
CA ALA A 89 -2.43 4.02 0.89
C ALA A 89 -1.37 4.19 1.99
N THR A 90 -1.52 3.48 3.12
CA THR A 90 -0.56 3.53 4.23
C THR A 90 0.81 3.01 3.80
N VAL A 91 0.85 1.85 3.14
CA VAL A 91 2.10 1.26 2.62
C VAL A 91 2.75 2.17 1.60
N LEU A 92 2.00 2.69 0.63
CA LEU A 92 2.54 3.57 -0.40
C LEU A 92 3.02 4.92 0.17
N LYS A 93 2.39 5.43 1.23
CA LYS A 93 2.86 6.60 1.97
C LYS A 93 4.15 6.32 2.72
N ASP A 94 4.23 5.20 3.42
CA ASP A 94 5.44 4.78 4.14
C ASP A 94 6.63 4.53 3.19
N LEU A 95 6.36 4.10 1.96
CA LEU A 95 7.35 3.97 0.88
C LEU A 95 7.71 5.32 0.21
N GLY A 96 7.02 6.42 0.55
CA GLY A 96 7.27 7.75 0.03
C GLY A 96 6.68 8.05 -1.36
N TYR A 97 5.74 7.24 -1.83
CA TYR A 97 5.02 7.51 -3.09
C TYR A 97 3.85 8.48 -2.92
N LEU A 98 3.23 8.46 -1.73
CA LEU A 98 2.08 9.30 -1.34
C LEU A 98 2.47 10.30 -0.25
N ASP A 99 1.68 11.37 -0.16
CA ASP A 99 1.79 12.46 0.82
C ASP A 99 0.70 12.35 1.91
#